data_AF-A0A8X7TXC8-F1
#
_entry.id   AF-A0A8X7TXC8-F1
#
_cell.length_a   1.000
_cell.length_b   1.000
_cell.length_c   1.000
_cell.angle_alpha   90.00
_cell.angle_beta   90.00
_cell.angle_gamma   90.00
#
_symmetry.space_group_name_H-M   'P 1'
#
loop_
_entity.id
_entity.type
_entity.pdbx_description
1 polymer ?
#
loop_
_entity_poly.entity_id
_entity_poly.type
_entity_poly.pdbx_seq_one_letter_code
_entity_poly.pdbx_strand_id
1 'polypeptide(L)'
;MLNKTLLLLPHPDPELVARDVHRRVNASLWRRQAMDTTDQTGSNPCFTGNPIDDCWKCDPNWPNNRQGLADCGIGFGQYALGGKGGRFYFVTDSSDDDAVEPKPGTLRYLFVSRLNRECQKVM
;
A
#
# COMPACT_ATOMS: atom_id res chain seq x y z
N MET A 1 -22.42 3.55 -4.13
CA MET A 1 -21.95 4.73 -4.90
C MET A 1 -21.47 5.76 -3.89
N LEU A 2 -20.17 6.06 -3.82
CA LEU A 2 -19.67 7.15 -2.97
C LEU A 2 -20.00 8.49 -3.64
N ASN A 3 -20.68 9.36 -2.90
CA ASN A 3 -21.05 10.70 -3.37
C ASN A 3 -19.78 11.55 -3.51
N LYS A 4 -19.40 11.91 -4.75
CA LYS A 4 -18.14 12.60 -5.06
C LYS A 4 -17.96 13.94 -4.30
N THR A 5 -19.04 14.53 -3.82
CA THR A 5 -19.05 15.76 -3.01
C THR A 5 -18.40 15.60 -1.63
N LEU A 6 -18.29 14.36 -1.11
CA LEU A 6 -17.67 14.07 0.20
C LEU A 6 -16.13 14.16 0.19
N LEU A 7 -15.48 14.18 -0.97
CA LEU A 7 -14.00 14.20 -1.05
C LEU A 7 -13.39 15.58 -0.78
N LEU A 8 -14.20 16.65 -0.78
CA LEU A 8 -13.76 18.02 -0.50
C LEU A 8 -14.08 18.47 0.94
N LEU A 9 -14.80 17.64 1.70
CA LEU A 9 -15.11 17.93 3.09
C LEU A 9 -14.09 17.24 4.00
N PRO A 10 -13.54 17.96 5.01
CA PRO A 10 -12.75 17.33 6.05
C PRO A 10 -13.48 16.12 6.63
N HIS A 11 -12.75 15.08 7.02
CA HIS A 11 -13.31 13.92 7.68
C HIS A 11 -14.21 14.38 8.84
N PRO A 12 -15.43 13.83 9.01
CA PRO A 12 -16.40 14.34 10.00
C PRO A 12 -15.88 14.33 11.44
N ASP A 13 -14.90 13.47 11.72
CA ASP A 13 -14.18 13.44 12.98
C ASP A 13 -12.68 13.13 12.74
N PRO A 14 -11.82 14.13 12.56
CA PRO A 14 -10.40 13.91 12.30
C PRO A 14 -9.65 13.38 13.52
N GLU A 15 -10.13 13.68 14.73
CA GLU A 15 -9.51 13.22 15.98
C GLU A 15 -9.68 11.72 16.19
N LEU A 16 -10.83 11.15 15.80
CA LEU A 16 -11.00 9.69 15.81
C LEU A 16 -10.00 8.98 14.90
N VAL A 17 -9.71 9.55 13.72
CA VAL A 17 -8.72 8.97 12.80
C VAL A 17 -7.31 9.05 13.39
N ALA A 18 -6.93 10.21 13.94
CA ALA A 18 -5.63 10.39 14.58
C ALA A 18 -5.46 9.46 15.79
N ARG A 19 -6.49 9.32 16.63
CA ARG A 19 -6.50 8.41 17.78
C ARG A 19 -6.37 6.95 17.35
N ASP A 20 -7.03 6.54 16.27
CA ASP A 20 -6.89 5.17 15.73
C ASP A 20 -5.46 4.91 15.23
N VAL A 21 -4.85 5.86 14.51
CA VAL A 21 -3.44 5.76 14.09
C VAL A 21 -2.53 5.61 15.30
N HIS A 22 -2.67 6.48 16.31
CA HIS A 22 -1.85 6.42 17.52
C HIS A 22 -2.01 5.08 18.25
N ARG A 23 -3.25 4.60 18.38
CA ARG A 23 -3.56 3.28 18.97
C ARG A 23 -2.85 2.14 18.23
N ARG A 24 -2.92 2.12 16.89
CA ARG A 24 -2.28 1.06 16.06
C ARG A 24 -0.76 1.11 16.14
N VAL A 25 -0.18 2.31 16.10
CA VAL A 25 1.27 2.50 16.23
C VAL A 25 1.76 2.02 17.60
N ASN A 26 1.11 2.45 18.69
CA ASN A 26 1.48 2.01 20.02
C ASN A 26 1.39 0.48 20.16
N ALA A 27 0.35 -0.15 19.61
CA ALA A 27 0.24 -1.61 19.63
C ALA A 27 1.38 -2.31 18.88
N SER A 28 1.81 -1.77 17.73
CA SER A 28 2.99 -2.30 17.00
C SER A 28 4.30 -2.11 17.76
N LEU A 29 4.49 -0.95 18.39
CA LEU A 29 5.67 -0.69 19.23
C LEU A 29 5.72 -1.64 20.43
N TRP A 30 4.59 -1.86 21.11
CA TRP A 30 4.49 -2.82 22.21
C TRP A 30 4.85 -4.24 21.77
N ARG A 31 4.32 -4.70 20.63
CA ARG A 31 4.66 -6.03 20.07
C ARG A 31 6.15 -6.18 19.79
N ARG A 32 6.75 -5.15 19.18
CA ARG A 32 8.21 -5.13 18.92
C ARG A 32 9.01 -5.20 20.21
N GLN A 33 8.65 -4.41 21.22
CA GLN A 33 9.34 -4.37 22.51
C GLN A 33 9.23 -5.68 23.29
N ALA A 34 8.06 -6.35 23.24
CA ALA A 34 7.85 -7.64 23.90
C ALA A 34 8.70 -8.79 23.30
N MET A 35 9.27 -8.60 22.11
CA MET A 35 10.10 -9.60 21.41
C MET A 35 11.60 -9.36 21.56
N ASP A 36 12.03 -8.16 21.97
CA ASP A 36 13.44 -7.85 22.25
C ASP A 36 14.00 -8.65 23.45
N THR A 37 13.12 -9.34 24.18
CA THR A 37 13.45 -10.16 25.35
C THR A 37 13.57 -11.67 25.08
N THR A 38 13.27 -12.14 23.86
CA THR A 38 13.29 -13.58 23.50
C THR A 38 14.20 -13.83 22.32
N ASP A 39 15.50 -13.65 22.51
CA ASP A 39 16.50 -14.33 21.69
C ASP A 39 16.52 -15.81 22.14
N GLN A 40 16.41 -16.77 21.21
CA GLN A 40 17.04 -18.11 21.27
C GLN A 40 16.41 -19.24 20.42
N THR A 41 15.26 -19.10 19.73
CA THR A 41 14.73 -20.25 18.95
C THR A 41 14.07 -19.88 17.63
N GLY A 42 14.88 -19.43 16.66
CA GLY A 42 14.70 -19.74 15.22
C GLY A 42 13.43 -19.28 14.48
N SER A 43 12.43 -18.69 15.13
CA SER A 43 11.26 -18.10 14.48
C SER A 43 10.86 -16.81 15.19
N ASN A 44 11.60 -15.73 14.95
CA ASN A 44 11.19 -14.41 15.40
C ASN A 44 9.96 -13.99 14.56
N PRO A 45 8.76 -13.85 15.16
CA PRO A 45 7.64 -13.26 14.45
C PRO A 45 8.03 -11.85 13.99
N CYS A 46 7.80 -11.57 12.71
CA CYS A 46 8.19 -10.31 12.11
C CYS A 46 7.36 -9.17 12.74
N PHE A 47 8.05 -8.28 13.44
CA PHE A 47 7.49 -7.04 13.99
C PHE A 47 8.48 -5.90 13.78
N THR A 48 8.07 -4.92 13.00
CA THR A 48 8.86 -3.73 12.64
C THR A 48 8.62 -2.58 13.62
N GLY A 49 7.51 -2.62 14.37
CA GLY A 49 7.04 -1.48 15.16
C GLY A 49 6.25 -0.46 14.33
N ASN A 50 6.06 -0.71 13.03
CA ASN A 50 5.20 0.07 12.16
C ASN A 50 4.01 -0.80 11.71
N PRO A 51 2.76 -0.44 12.03
CA PRO A 51 1.60 -1.27 11.72
C PRO A 51 1.34 -1.48 10.23
N ILE A 52 1.81 -0.57 9.36
CA ILE A 52 1.71 -0.74 7.90
C ILE A 52 2.69 -1.83 7.47
N ASP A 53 3.96 -1.75 7.90
CA ASP A 53 4.97 -2.74 7.54
C ASP A 53 4.70 -4.10 8.18
N ASP A 54 4.22 -4.14 9.41
CA ASP A 54 3.78 -5.37 10.06
C ASP A 54 2.70 -6.11 9.26
N CYS A 55 1.89 -5.38 8.47
CA CYS A 55 0.81 -5.95 7.66
C CYS A 55 1.31 -6.61 6.36
N TRP A 56 2.23 -5.97 5.62
CA TRP A 56 2.66 -6.49 4.31
C TRP A 56 4.06 -7.14 4.34
N LYS A 57 5.00 -6.54 5.06
CA LYS A 57 6.42 -6.96 5.03
C LYS A 57 6.63 -8.28 5.76
N CYS A 58 5.76 -8.53 6.74
CA CYS A 58 5.78 -9.73 7.55
C CYS A 58 4.98 -10.90 6.97
N ASP A 59 4.29 -10.69 5.84
CA ASP A 59 3.71 -11.78 5.04
C ASP A 59 4.84 -12.42 4.19
N PRO A 60 5.27 -13.67 4.46
CA PRO A 60 6.31 -14.31 3.65
C PRO A 60 5.89 -14.54 2.19
N ASN A 61 4.59 -14.50 1.90
CA ASN A 61 4.04 -14.66 0.56
C ASN A 61 3.71 -13.31 -0.12
N TRP A 62 4.14 -12.17 0.46
CA TRP A 62 3.94 -10.84 -0.14
C TRP A 62 4.36 -10.75 -1.63
N PRO A 63 5.41 -11.43 -2.14
CA PRO A 63 5.80 -11.31 -3.55
C PRO A 63 4.72 -11.82 -4.50
N ASN A 64 3.93 -12.80 -4.06
CA ASN A 64 2.80 -13.37 -4.80
C ASN A 64 1.47 -12.69 -4.45
N ASN A 65 1.42 -11.93 -3.35
CA ASN A 65 0.23 -11.22 -2.85
C ASN A 65 0.43 -9.68 -2.85
N ARG A 66 1.05 -9.14 -3.89
CA ARG A 66 1.39 -7.70 -3.96
C ARG A 66 0.20 -6.75 -3.82
N GLN A 67 -1.00 -7.19 -4.23
CA GLN A 67 -2.21 -6.38 -4.12
C GLN A 67 -2.69 -6.25 -2.66
N GLY A 68 -2.27 -7.16 -1.77
CA GLY A 68 -2.60 -7.11 -0.33
C GLY A 68 -2.06 -5.85 0.37
N LEU A 69 -1.02 -5.22 -0.16
CA LEU A 69 -0.49 -3.95 0.36
C LEU A 69 -1.57 -2.85 0.39
N ALA A 70 -2.53 -2.87 -0.53
CA ALA A 70 -3.62 -1.89 -0.57
C ALA A 70 -4.59 -2.00 0.62
N ASP A 71 -4.55 -3.09 1.39
CA ASP A 71 -5.34 -3.25 2.62
C ASP A 71 -4.60 -2.79 3.88
N CYS A 72 -3.31 -2.49 3.78
CA CYS A 72 -2.47 -2.14 4.94
C CYS A 72 -2.53 -0.64 5.29
N GLY A 73 -3.28 0.17 4.53
CA GLY A 73 -3.43 1.60 4.78
C GLY A 73 -4.10 1.90 6.13
N ILE A 74 -3.62 2.93 6.82
CA ILE A 74 -4.23 3.46 8.05
C ILE A 74 -4.35 4.98 7.95
N GLY A 75 -5.11 5.59 8.87
CA GLY A 75 -5.32 7.04 8.89
C GLY A 75 -6.25 7.53 7.78
N PHE A 76 -6.12 8.79 7.38
CA PHE A 76 -7.03 9.39 6.38
C PHE A 76 -6.95 8.74 4.99
N GLY A 77 -5.80 8.16 4.65
CA GLY A 77 -5.58 7.45 3.39
C GLY A 77 -5.97 5.97 3.40
N GLN A 78 -6.56 5.45 4.48
CA GLN A 78 -6.80 4.01 4.65
C GLN A 78 -7.66 3.34 3.57
N TYR A 79 -8.42 4.12 2.80
CA TYR A 79 -9.26 3.63 1.71
C TYR A 79 -8.60 3.73 0.33
N ALA A 80 -7.32 4.12 0.25
CA ALA A 80 -6.59 4.17 -1.00
C ALA A 80 -6.28 2.75 -1.51
N LEU A 81 -7.02 2.30 -2.52
CA LEU A 81 -6.84 0.97 -3.12
C LEU A 81 -5.83 0.94 -4.27
N GLY A 82 -5.51 2.10 -4.85
CA GLY A 82 -4.65 2.18 -6.03
C GLY A 82 -5.18 1.34 -7.19
N GLY A 83 -4.34 0.45 -7.73
CA GLY A 83 -4.70 -0.49 -8.81
C GLY A 83 -5.20 -1.86 -8.34
N LYS A 84 -5.51 -2.04 -7.05
CA LYS A 84 -6.00 -3.32 -6.50
C LYS A 84 -7.25 -3.80 -7.24
N GLY A 85 -7.31 -5.11 -7.53
CA GLY A 85 -8.34 -5.74 -8.36
C GLY A 85 -8.07 -5.62 -9.87
N GLY A 86 -7.06 -4.82 -10.24
CA GLY A 86 -6.62 -4.63 -11.60
C GLY A 86 -5.64 -5.70 -12.11
N ARG A 87 -5.39 -5.68 -13.41
CA ARG A 87 -4.36 -6.51 -14.08
C ARG A 87 -2.98 -6.00 -13.75
N PHE A 88 -1.99 -6.87 -13.67
CA PHE A 88 -0.60 -6.40 -13.56
C PHE A 88 -0.10 -5.88 -14.90
N TYR A 89 0.58 -4.73 -14.87
CA TYR A 89 1.34 -4.20 -16.00
C TYR A 89 2.82 -4.22 -15.65
N PHE A 90 3.58 -4.95 -16.45
CA PHE A 90 5.03 -5.10 -16.30
C PHE A 90 5.73 -4.09 -17.20
N VAL A 91 6.61 -3.30 -16.61
CA VAL A 91 7.45 -2.36 -17.36
C VAL A 91 8.66 -3.12 -17.89
N THR A 92 8.82 -3.15 -19.20
CA THR A 92 9.94 -3.83 -19.88
C THR A 92 10.87 -2.87 -20.62
N ASP A 93 10.47 -1.61 -20.73
CA ASP A 93 11.20 -0.55 -21.42
C ASP A 93 11.29 0.68 -20.50
N SER A 94 12.51 1.16 -20.26
CA SER A 94 12.78 2.33 -19.41
C SER A 94 12.81 3.64 -20.19
N SER A 95 12.66 3.61 -21.52
CA SER A 95 12.64 4.82 -22.36
C SER A 95 11.44 5.71 -22.06
N ASP A 96 11.62 7.02 -22.27
CA ASP A 96 10.63 8.06 -21.99
C ASP A 96 10.67 9.18 -23.05
N ASP A 97 10.99 8.81 -24.29
CA ASP A 97 11.32 9.76 -25.36
C ASP A 97 10.08 10.47 -25.95
N ASP A 98 8.91 9.83 -25.87
CA ASP A 98 7.66 10.36 -26.40
C ASP A 98 6.59 10.46 -25.31
N ALA A 99 6.32 11.70 -24.89
CA ALA A 99 5.33 11.99 -23.87
C ALA A 99 3.88 11.98 -24.40
N VAL A 100 3.69 12.12 -25.71
CA VAL A 100 2.38 12.21 -26.36
C VAL A 100 1.90 10.82 -26.79
N GLU A 101 2.80 10.04 -27.40
CA GLU A 101 2.55 8.68 -27.86
C GLU A 101 3.54 7.68 -27.25
N PRO A 102 3.39 7.37 -25.94
CA PRO A 102 4.30 6.45 -25.26
C PRO A 102 4.15 5.02 -25.80
N LYS A 103 5.27 4.30 -25.93
CA LYS A 103 5.29 2.92 -26.43
C LYS A 103 4.77 1.91 -25.39
N PRO A 104 4.04 0.85 -25.78
CA PRO A 104 3.77 -0.28 -24.89
C PRO A 104 5.05 -0.85 -24.28
N GLY A 105 4.99 -1.26 -23.01
CA GLY A 105 6.16 -1.70 -22.23
C GLY A 105 6.82 -0.57 -21.43
N THR A 106 6.58 0.70 -21.78
CA THR A 106 7.08 1.85 -20.99
C THR A 106 6.21 2.12 -19.76
N LEU A 107 6.77 2.82 -18.78
CA LEU A 107 6.02 3.29 -17.62
C LEU A 107 4.93 4.31 -18.00
N ARG A 108 5.20 5.20 -18.95
CA ARG A 108 4.25 6.25 -19.35
C ARG A 108 3.01 5.68 -20.04
N TYR A 109 3.18 4.63 -20.84
CA TYR A 109 2.07 3.95 -21.49
C TYR A 109 1.05 3.39 -20.48
N LEU A 110 1.50 2.90 -19.32
CA LEU A 110 0.61 2.45 -18.24
C LEU A 110 -0.35 3.57 -17.79
N PHE A 111 0.15 4.78 -17.59
CA PHE A 111 -0.64 5.86 -17.00
C PHE A 111 -1.49 6.64 -18.00
N VAL A 112 -0.98 6.82 -19.23
CA VAL A 112 -1.63 7.67 -20.24
C VAL A 112 -2.63 6.90 -21.10
N SER A 113 -2.37 5.60 -21.34
CA SER A 113 -3.24 4.81 -22.22
C SER A 113 -4.59 4.51 -21.58
N ARG A 114 -5.67 4.81 -22.31
CA ARG A 114 -7.05 4.52 -21.90
C ARG A 114 -7.32 3.02 -21.66
N LEU A 115 -6.50 2.13 -22.21
CA LEU A 115 -6.62 0.67 -22.07
C LEU A 115 -6.14 0.14 -20.70
N ASN A 116 -5.43 0.96 -19.93
CA ASN A 116 -4.72 0.54 -18.72
C ASN A 116 -5.33 1.10 -17.42
N ARG A 117 -6.57 1.59 -17.46
CA ARG A 117 -7.24 2.21 -16.29
C ARG A 117 -7.45 1.28 -15.10
N GLU A 118 -7.33 -0.03 -15.32
CA GLU A 118 -7.46 -1.06 -14.30
C GLU A 118 -6.15 -1.83 -14.15
N CYS A 119 -5.00 -1.20 -14.37
CA CYS A 119 -3.72 -1.87 -14.25
C CYS A 119 -2.97 -1.46 -12.97
N GLN A 120 -2.40 -2.44 -12.26
CA GLN A 120 -1.44 -2.25 -11.19
C GLN A 120 -0.02 -2.33 -11.74
N LYS A 121 0.81 -1.35 -11.41
CA LYS A 121 2.23 -1.33 -11.78
C LYS A 121 3.00 -2.45 -11.08
N VAL A 122 3.80 -3.19 -11.83
CA VAL A 122 4.84 -4.08 -11.32
C VAL A 122 6.16 -3.67 -11.97
N MET A 123 7.15 -3.33 -11.15
CA MET A 123 8.56 -3.18 -11.57
C MET A 123 9.26 -4.53 -11.41
#